data_AF-A0A6N4WPE3-F1
#
_entry.id   AF-A0A6N4WPE3-F1
#
_cell.length_a   1.000
_cell.length_b   1.000
_cell.length_c   1.000
_cell.angle_alpha   90.00
_cell.angle_beta   90.00
_cell.angle_gamma   90.00
#
_symmetry.space_group_name_H-M   'P 1'
#
loop_
_entity.id
_entity.type
_entity.pdbx_description
1 polymer ?
#
loop_
_entity_poly.entity_id
_entity_poly.type
_entity_poly.pdbx_seq_one_letter_code
_entity_poly.pdbx_strand_id
1 'polypeptide(L)' 'MNVEENENIKQLLATNATLVQQKKALGWLADYCEESYILNLPPSTAALTALEKYAKKAKADAALKRRAAKLAKQYKLR' A
#
# COMPACT_ATOMS: atom_id res chain seq x y z
N MET A 1 -9.01 -10.82 -4.54
CA MET A 1 -7.71 -10.12 -4.63
C MET A 1 -7.32 -10.10 -6.10
N ASN A 2 -7.14 -8.93 -6.69
CA ASN A 2 -6.74 -8.83 -8.10
C ASN A 2 -5.27 -9.29 -8.26
N VAL A 3 -4.88 -9.79 -9.44
CA VAL A 3 -3.50 -10.20 -9.75
C VAL A 3 -2.55 -9.02 -9.54
N GLU A 4 -2.89 -7.85 -10.10
CA GLU A 4 -2.08 -6.63 -9.96
C GLU A 4 -1.96 -6.15 -8.51
N GLU A 5 -3.03 -6.28 -7.72
CA GLU A 5 -3.02 -5.95 -6.30
C GLU A 5 -2.01 -6.83 -5.55
N ASN A 6 -2.01 -8.13 -5.81
CA ASN A 6 -1.07 -9.06 -5.20
C ASN A 6 0.38 -8.75 -5.57
N GLU A 7 0.63 -8.43 -6.83
CA GLU A 7 1.96 -8.10 -7.33
C GLU A 7 2.51 -6.84 -6.67
N ASN A 8 1.69 -5.78 -6.59
CA ASN A 8 2.09 -4.54 -5.93
C ASN A 8 2.29 -4.73 -4.42
N ILE A 9 1.47 -5.55 -3.75
CA ILE A 9 1.69 -5.91 -2.34
C ILE A 9 3.04 -6.64 -2.16
N LYS A 10 3.31 -7.65 -2.99
CA LYS A 10 4.58 -8.40 -2.94
C LYS A 10 5.77 -7.49 -3.17
N GLN A 11 5.69 -6.61 -4.18
CA GLN A 11 6.76 -5.67 -4.49
C GLN A 11 6.98 -4.63 -3.39
N LEU A 12 5.91 -4.12 -2.78
CA LEU A 12 6.01 -3.18 -1.64
C LEU A 12 6.71 -3.84 -0.44
N LEU A 13 6.37 -5.10 -0.15
CA LEU A 13 6.86 -5.81 1.02
C LEU A 13 8.20 -6.52 0.81
N ALA A 14 8.63 -6.73 -0.43
CA ALA A 14 9.86 -7.45 -0.78
C ALA A 14 11.10 -6.90 -0.06
N THR A 15 11.94 -7.79 0.43
CA THR A 15 13.14 -7.47 1.22
C THR A 15 14.22 -6.79 0.38
N ASN A 16 14.28 -7.13 -0.91
CA ASN A 16 15.27 -6.67 -1.88
C ASN A 16 14.71 -5.67 -2.90
N ALA A 17 13.48 -5.18 -2.73
CA ALA A 17 12.92 -4.18 -3.63
C ALA A 17 13.68 -2.86 -3.52
N THR A 18 13.99 -2.27 -4.67
CA THR A 18 14.59 -0.94 -4.74
C THR A 18 13.62 0.14 -4.28
N LEU A 19 14.14 1.31 -3.92
CA LEU A 19 13.30 2.45 -3.53
C LEU A 19 12.30 2.82 -4.63
N VAL A 20 12.72 2.77 -5.89
CA VAL A 20 11.86 3.06 -7.06
C VAL A 20 10.73 2.04 -7.17
N GLN A 21 11.02 0.75 -6.99
CA GLN A 21 10.02 -0.32 -7.00
C GLN A 21 9.00 -0.16 -5.87
N GLN A 22 9.47 0.16 -4.65
CA GLN A 22 8.59 0.40 -3.51
C GLN A 22 7.72 1.64 -3.71
N LYS A 23 8.29 2.74 -4.24
CA LYS A 23 7.56 3.97 -4.56
C LYS A 23 6.47 3.72 -5.60
N LYS A 24 6.78 2.95 -6.66
CA LYS A 24 5.82 2.58 -7.70
C LYS A 24 4.68 1.75 -7.12
N ALA A 25 5.01 0.70 -6.36
CA ALA A 25 4.01 -0.16 -5.74
C ALA A 25 3.11 0.59 -4.73
N LEU A 26 3.70 1.48 -3.92
CA LEU A 26 2.95 2.32 -3.00
C LEU A 26 2.05 3.33 -3.73
N GLY A 27 2.48 3.85 -4.88
CA GLY A 27 1.65 4.70 -5.73
C GLY A 27 0.42 3.96 -6.24
N TRP A 28 0.65 2.80 -6.88
CA TRP A 28 -0.43 1.98 -7.41
C TRP A 28 -1.44 1.57 -6.32
N LEU A 29 -0.97 1.18 -5.12
CA LEU A 29 -1.85 0.83 -4.01
C LEU A 29 -2.65 2.03 -3.47
N ALA A 30 -2.12 3.25 -3.59
CA ALA A 30 -2.86 4.46 -3.23
C ALA A 30 -4.01 4.69 -4.21
N ASP A 31 -3.71 4.63 -5.52
CA ASP A 31 -4.69 4.82 -6.59
C ASP A 31 -5.79 3.74 -6.48
N TYR A 32 -5.42 2.49 -6.26
CA TYR A 32 -6.36 1.38 -6.05
C TYR A 32 -7.31 1.59 -4.85
N CYS A 33 -6.78 2.08 -3.72
CA CYS A 33 -7.62 2.43 -2.57
C CYS A 33 -8.53 3.63 -2.85
N GLU A 34 -8.06 4.62 -3.61
CA GLU A 34 -8.83 5.80 -4.01
C GLU A 34 -9.95 5.45 -4.98
N GLU A 35 -9.69 4.61 -5.99
CA GLU A 35 -10.70 4.11 -6.91
C GLU A 35 -11.79 3.33 -6.17
N SER A 36 -11.40 2.42 -5.27
CA SER A 36 -12.35 1.69 -4.43
C SER A 36 -13.21 2.64 -3.59
N TYR A 37 -12.60 3.70 -3.07
CA TYR A 37 -13.29 4.76 -2.32
C TYR A 37 -14.31 5.52 -3.19
N ILE A 38 -13.91 5.94 -4.40
CA ILE A 38 -14.77 6.67 -5.33
C ILE A 38 -15.97 5.81 -5.74
N LEU A 39 -15.76 4.51 -5.93
CA LEU A 39 -16.79 3.55 -6.33
C LEU A 39 -17.65 3.04 -5.17
N ASN A 40 -17.48 3.56 -3.95
CA ASN A 40 -18.14 3.08 -2.73
C ASN A 40 -18.01 1.55 -2.52
N LEU A 41 -16.89 1.00 -2.95
CA LEU A 41 -16.55 -0.41 -2.74
C LEU A 41 -15.89 -0.59 -1.36
N PRO A 42 -16.02 -1.78 -0.76
CA PRO A 42 -15.32 -2.08 0.48
C PRO A 42 -13.80 -2.01 0.26
N PRO A 43 -13.04 -1.43 1.20
CA PRO A 43 -11.59 -1.33 1.08
C PRO A 43 -10.97 -2.73 1.11
N SER A 44 -9.93 -2.94 0.29
CA SER A 44 -9.21 -4.21 0.34
C SER A 44 -8.44 -4.36 1.64
N THR A 45 -8.84 -5.34 2.45
CA THR A 45 -8.15 -5.74 3.67
C THR A 45 -6.69 -6.12 3.40
N ALA A 46 -6.40 -6.74 2.24
CA ALA A 46 -5.04 -7.15 1.88
C ALA A 46 -4.15 -5.93 1.61
N ALA A 47 -4.64 -4.98 0.80
CA ALA A 47 -3.94 -3.73 0.52
C ALA A 47 -3.70 -2.91 1.80
N LEU A 48 -4.73 -2.74 2.64
CA LEU A 48 -4.60 -2.04 3.92
C LEU A 48 -3.57 -2.71 4.84
N THR A 49 -3.64 -4.04 4.97
CA THR A 49 -2.68 -4.80 5.78
C THR A 49 -1.26 -4.65 5.26
N ALA A 50 -1.06 -4.64 3.94
CA ALA A 50 0.24 -4.43 3.33
C ALA A 50 0.79 -3.03 3.63
N LEU A 51 -0.05 -2.00 3.54
CA LEU A 51 0.32 -0.62 3.89
C LEU A 51 0.72 -0.50 5.37
N GLU A 52 -0.04 -1.12 6.28
CA GLU A 52 0.28 -1.15 7.71
C GLU A 52 1.60 -1.89 8.00
N LYS A 53 1.83 -3.03 7.33
CA LYS A 53 3.09 -3.79 7.44
C LYS A 53 4.28 -2.98 6.92
N TYR A 54 4.14 -2.34 5.77
CA TYR A 54 5.19 -1.51 5.19
C TYR A 54 5.53 -0.32 6.08
N ALA A 55 4.51 0.35 6.66
CA ALA A 55 4.71 1.46 7.60
C ALA A 55 5.53 1.07 8.83
N LYS A 56 5.49 -0.20 9.25
CA LYS A 56 6.26 -0.74 10.38
C LYS A 56 7.61 -1.35 9.98
N LYS A 57 7.92 -1.43 8.68
CA LYS A 57 9.17 -2.06 8.19
C LYS A 57 10.40 -1.30 8.69
N ALA A 58 11.34 -2.01 9.30
CA ALA A 58 12.54 -1.40 9.89
C ALA A 58 13.46 -0.76 8.83
N LYS A 59 13.72 -1.50 7.75
CA LYS A 59 14.56 -1.07 6.62
C LYS A 59 13.69 -0.61 5.45
N ALA A 60 13.07 0.55 5.59
CA ALA A 60 12.32 1.22 4.52
C ALA A 60 12.48 2.74 4.64
N ASP A 61 12.31 3.43 3.52
CA ASP A 61 12.40 4.88 3.47
C ASP A 61 11.36 5.56 4.38
N ALA A 62 11.79 6.55 5.16
CA ALA A 62 10.96 7.18 6.17
C ALA A 62 9.76 7.93 5.57
N ALA A 63 9.92 8.56 4.41
CA ALA A 63 8.85 9.28 3.75
C ALA A 63 7.80 8.30 3.19
N LEU A 64 8.24 7.20 2.57
CA LEU A 64 7.34 6.16 2.08
C LEU A 64 6.59 5.48 3.23
N LYS A 65 7.25 5.22 4.37
CA LYS A 65 6.59 4.67 5.58
C LYS A 65 5.47 5.58 6.09
N ARG A 66 5.76 6.89 6.22
CA ARG A 66 4.75 7.89 6.66
C ARG A 66 3.57 7.95 5.68
N ARG A 67 3.85 7.91 4.38
CA ARG A 67 2.80 7.88 3.35
C ARG A 67 1.94 6.62 3.47
N ALA A 68 2.54 5.43 3.61
CA ALA A 68 1.80 4.18 3.78
C ALA A 68 0.92 4.19 5.04
N ALA A 69 1.42 4.70 6.16
CA ALA A 69 0.65 4.85 7.39
C ALA A 69 -0.57 5.79 7.20
N LYS A 70 -0.39 6.91 6.49
CA LYS A 70 -1.47 7.85 6.18
C LYS A 70 -2.55 7.18 5.33
N LEU A 71 -2.17 6.48 4.26
CA LEU A 71 -3.09 5.77 3.37
C LEU A 71 -3.88 4.70 4.14
N ALA A 72 -3.19 3.87 4.92
CA ALA A 72 -3.84 2.84 5.73
C ALA A 72 -4.89 3.44 6.67
N LYS A 73 -4.57 4.56 7.36
CA LYS A 73 -5.52 5.23 8.25
C LYS A 73 -6.69 5.85 7.48
N GLN A 74 -6.43 6.50 6.35
CA GLN A 74 -7.43 7.19 5.54
C GLN A 74 -8.51 6.23 5.02
N TYR A 75 -8.11 5.05 4.55
CA TYR A 75 -9.03 4.10 3.91
C TYR A 75 -9.54 3.00 4.84
N LYS A 76 -9.03 2.88 6.08
CA LYS A 76 -9.52 1.94 7.10
C LYS A 76 -10.69 2.48 7.94
N LEU A 77 -10.83 3.79 8.05
CA LEU A 77 -11.87 4.46 8.86
C LEU A 77 -13.21 4.62 8.12
N ARG A 78 -13.44 3.83 7.08
CA ARG A 78 -14.67 3.83 6.30
C ARG A 78 -15.49 2.58 6.61
#